data_AF-A0A519MH51-F1
#
_entry.id   AF-A0A519MH51-F1
#
_cell.length_a   1.000
_cell.length_b   1.000
_cell.length_c   1.000
_cell.angle_alpha   90.00
_cell.angle_beta   90.00
_cell.angle_gamma   90.00
#
_symmetry.space_group_name_H-M   'P 1'
#
loop_
_entity.id
_entity.type
_entity.pdbx_description
1 polymer ?
#
loop_
_entity_poly.entity_id
_entity_poly.type
_entity_poly.pdbx_seq_one_letter_code
_entity_poly.pdbx_strand_id
1 'polypeptide(L)' 'AGDLMEKPGWIRMSIHPTTTNEEIQYVCESIRAMAQNHTEWALDYKYNPLSNEFIHTDAKPGSLDMVKQWFVL' A
#
# COMPACT_ATOMS: atom_id res chain seq x y z
N ALA A 1 -6.88 -19.56 -10.40
CA ALA A 1 -6.20 -18.36 -9.87
C ALA A 1 -7.02 -17.15 -10.26
N GLY A 2 -7.33 -16.25 -9.32
CA GLY A 2 -8.16 -15.08 -9.61
C GLY A 2 -7.29 -13.94 -10.10
N ASP A 3 -7.43 -13.57 -11.37
CA ASP A 3 -6.88 -12.30 -11.87
C ASP A 3 -7.71 -11.16 -11.27
N LEU A 4 -7.05 -10.28 -10.50
CA LEU A 4 -7.68 -9.13 -9.86
C LEU A 4 -7.61 -7.87 -10.70
N MET A 5 -6.88 -7.89 -11.84
CA MET A 5 -6.81 -6.73 -12.73
C MET A 5 -8.18 -6.38 -13.33
N GLU A 6 -9.06 -7.37 -13.49
CA GLU A 6 -10.40 -7.18 -14.06
C GLU A 6 -11.50 -6.91 -13.01
N LYS A 7 -11.20 -7.02 -11.71
CA LYS A 7 -12.22 -6.73 -10.68
C LYS A 7 -12.17 -5.25 -10.31
N PRO A 8 -13.32 -4.54 -10.34
CA PRO A 8 -13.36 -3.18 -9.80
C PRO A 8 -12.96 -3.22 -8.33
N GLY A 9 -11.82 -2.60 -8.02
CA GLY A 9 -11.27 -2.51 -6.68
C GLY A 9 -12.05 -1.50 -5.83
N TRP A 10 -12.17 -1.78 -4.54
CA TRP A 10 -12.75 -0.86 -3.57
C TRP A 10 -11.69 -0.49 -2.53
N ILE A 11 -11.48 0.80 -2.33
CA ILE A 11 -10.64 1.29 -1.23
C ILE A 11 -11.56 1.59 -0.05
N ARG A 12 -11.38 0.87 1.06
CA ARG A 12 -12.07 1.14 2.32
C ARG A 12 -11.16 1.96 3.21
N MET A 13 -11.64 3.14 3.62
CA MET A 13 -10.95 4.00 4.58
C MET A 13 -11.82 4.19 5.82
N SER A 14 -11.23 4.06 7.00
CA SER A 14 -11.86 4.34 8.28
C SER A 14 -11.31 5.63 8.85
N ILE A 15 -12.18 6.55 9.26
CA ILE A 15 -11.81 7.82 9.90
C ILE A 15 -12.20 7.74 11.38
N HIS A 16 -11.29 8.16 12.26
CA HIS A 16 -11.55 8.17 13.70
C HIS A 16 -12.05 9.56 14.14
N PRO A 17 -12.87 9.68 15.21
CA PRO A 17 -13.30 10.98 15.73
C PRO A 17 -12.19 11.93 16.18
N THR A 18 -10.94 11.45 16.31
CA THR A 18 -9.77 12.26 16.63
C THR A 18 -9.00 12.72 15.40
N THR A 19 -9.42 12.33 14.19
CA THR A 19 -8.82 12.83 12.95
C THR A 19 -9.22 14.29 12.75
N THR A 20 -8.22 15.15 12.65
CA THR A 20 -8.35 16.60 12.48
C THR A 20 -8.74 16.96 11.05
N ASN A 21 -9.22 18.19 10.85
CA ASN A 21 -9.56 18.69 9.52
C ASN A 21 -8.33 18.75 8.61
N GLU A 22 -7.17 19.11 9.16
CA GLU A 22 -5.90 19.18 8.46
C GLU A 22 -5.47 17.80 7.95
N GLU A 23 -5.63 16.76 8.76
CA GLU A 23 -5.35 15.38 8.36
C GLU A 23 -6.32 14.90 7.27
N ILE A 24 -7.62 15.23 7.36
CA ILE A 24 -8.59 14.92 6.30
C ILE A 24 -8.25 15.66 5.01
N GLN A 25 -7.86 16.93 5.09
CA GLN A 25 -7.46 17.70 3.92
C GLN A 25 -6.23 17.07 3.25
N TYR A 26 -5.25 16.63 4.04
CA TYR A 26 -4.09 15.92 3.53
C TYR A 26 -4.46 14.62 2.80
N VAL A 27 -5.40 13.84 3.36
CA VAL A 27 -5.91 12.62 2.71
C VAL A 27 -6.58 12.94 1.37
N CYS A 28 -7.45 13.96 1.33
CA CYS A 28 -8.14 14.38 0.11
C CYS A 28 -7.15 14.79 -0.99
N GLU A 29 -6.15 15.62 -0.66
CA GLU A 29 -5.13 16.04 -1.62
C GLU A 29 -4.24 14.88 -2.06
N SER A 30 -3.94 13.95 -1.16
CA SER A 30 -3.18 12.73 -1.49
C SER A 30 -3.93 11.82 -2.47
N ILE A 31 -5.26 11.66 -2.30
CA ILE A 31 -6.09 10.87 -3.23
C ILE A 31 -6.12 11.55 -4.61
N ARG A 32 -6.25 12.88 -4.65
CA ARG A 32 -6.20 13.64 -5.92
C ARG A 32 -4.85 13.48 -6.62
N ALA A 33 -3.76 13.62 -5.88
CA ALA A 33 -2.42 13.44 -6.40
C ALA A 33 -2.20 11.99 -6.91
N MET A 34 -2.64 10.99 -6.15
CA MET A 34 -2.59 9.59 -6.58
C MET A 34 -3.37 9.39 -7.88
N ALA A 35 -4.61 9.86 -7.97
CA ALA A 35 -5.41 9.73 -9.19
C ALA A 35 -4.71 10.36 -10.42
N GLN A 36 -4.04 11.50 -10.24
CA GLN A 36 -3.32 12.20 -11.30
C GLN A 36 -2.00 11.51 -11.70
N ASN A 37 -1.30 10.89 -10.74
CA ASN A 37 0.07 10.38 -10.95
C ASN A 37 0.18 8.85 -10.92
N HIS A 38 -0.92 8.11 -10.74
CA HIS A 38 -0.90 6.66 -10.50
C HIS A 38 -0.15 5.86 -11.58
N THR A 39 -0.17 6.30 -12.84
CA THR A 39 0.55 5.62 -13.93
C THR A 39 2.06 5.65 -13.71
N GLU A 40 2.58 6.80 -13.28
CA GLU A 40 4.01 6.97 -12.98
C GLU A 40 4.36 6.25 -11.68
N TRP A 41 3.59 6.49 -10.61
CA TRP A 41 3.85 5.88 -9.30
C TRP A 41 3.70 4.35 -9.30
N ALA A 42 2.94 3.77 -10.25
CA ALA A 42 2.86 2.33 -10.40
C ALA A 42 4.19 1.69 -10.84
N LEU A 43 5.08 2.44 -11.51
CA LEU A 43 6.38 1.94 -11.97
C LEU A 43 7.32 1.60 -10.81
N ASP A 44 7.07 2.18 -9.64
CA ASP A 44 7.82 1.91 -8.42
C ASP A 44 7.38 0.60 -7.73
N TYR A 45 6.43 -0.14 -8.29
CA TYR A 45 5.91 -1.38 -7.71
C TYR A 45 6.03 -2.57 -8.67
N LYS A 46 6.31 -3.74 -8.09
CA LYS A 46 6.30 -5.04 -8.77
C LYS A 46 5.18 -5.91 -8.22
N TYR A 47 4.35 -6.45 -9.11
CA TYR A 47 3.30 -7.40 -8.74
C TYR A 47 3.88 -8.80 -8.52
N ASN A 48 3.57 -9.41 -7.39
CA ASN A 48 3.85 -10.81 -7.08
C ASN A 48 2.56 -11.63 -7.23
N PRO A 49 2.41 -12.47 -8.27
CA PRO A 49 1.20 -13.25 -8.50
C PRO A 49 1.00 -14.41 -7.51
N LEU A 50 2.06 -14.82 -6.79
CA LEU A 50 1.97 -15.91 -5.81
C LEU A 50 1.34 -15.45 -4.49
N SER A 51 1.73 -14.27 -4.01
CA SER A 51 1.14 -13.66 -2.81
C SER A 51 0.01 -12.67 -3.12
N ASN A 52 -0.14 -12.28 -4.38
CA ASN A 52 -1.07 -11.25 -4.84
C ASN A 52 -0.81 -9.90 -4.17
N GLU A 53 0.47 -9.53 -4.05
CA GLU A 53 0.93 -8.29 -3.43
C GLU A 53 1.68 -7.42 -4.44
N PHE A 54 1.63 -6.11 -4.22
CA PHE A 54 2.46 -5.14 -4.93
C PHE A 54 3.59 -4.70 -4.00
N ILE A 55 4.83 -4.98 -4.38
CA ILE A 55 6.02 -4.71 -3.58
C ILE A 55 6.77 -3.54 -4.20
N HIS A 56 7.04 -2.50 -3.41
CA HIS A 56 7.83 -1.36 -3.87
C HIS A 56 9.24 -1.82 -4.28
N THR A 57 9.81 -1.25 -5.33
CA THR A 57 11.14 -1.60 -5.87
C THR A 57 12.24 -1.45 -4.84
N ASP A 58 12.19 -0.39 -4.04
CA ASP A 58 13.09 -0.13 -2.91
C ASP A 58 12.66 -0.77 -1.57
N ALA A 59 11.64 -1.62 -1.58
CA ALA A 59 11.22 -2.32 -0.37
C ALA A 59 12.38 -3.21 0.11
N LYS A 60 12.91 -2.90 1.30
CA LYS A 60 13.86 -3.78 1.97
C LYS A 60 13.17 -5.11 2.25
N PRO A 61 13.86 -6.26 2.06
CA PRO A 61 13.33 -7.54 2.50
C PRO A 61 12.81 -7.38 3.91
N GLY A 62 11.52 -7.66 4.09
CA GLY A 62 10.85 -7.52 5.36
C GLY A 62 11.66 -8.22 6.45
N SER A 63 11.47 -7.71 7.66
CA SER A 63 11.98 -8.07 8.97
C SER A 63 12.17 -9.56 9.32
N LEU A 64 12.19 -10.52 8.40
CA LEU A 64 12.53 -11.93 8.60
C LEU A 64 13.74 -12.11 9.50
N ASP A 65 14.80 -11.30 9.34
CA ASP A 65 15.95 -11.39 10.23
C ASP A 65 15.67 -10.85 11.63
N MET A 66 14.86 -9.81 11.77
CA MET A 66 14.35 -9.32 13.07
C MET A 66 13.38 -10.32 13.72
N VAL A 67 12.50 -10.97 12.95
CA VAL A 67 11.55 -11.97 13.42
C VAL A 67 12.30 -13.24 13.86
N LYS A 68 13.32 -13.66 13.11
CA LYS A 68 14.21 -14.76 13.52
C LYS A 68 14.87 -14.47 14.88
N GLN A 69 15.29 -13.22 15.12
CA GLN A 69 15.89 -12.83 16.41
C GLN A 69 14.93 -12.97 17.59
N TRP A 70 13.62 -12.87 17.40
CA TRP A 70 12.65 -13.09 18.49
C TRP A 70 12.61 -14.54 19.00
N PHE A 71 13.13 -15.49 18.20
CA PHE A 71 13.16 -16.92 18.54
C PHE A 71 14.57 -17.43 18.89
N VAL A 72 15.56 -16.52 19.01
CA VAL A 72 16.87 -16.86 19.55
C VAL A 72 16.81 -16.69 21.08
N LEU A 73 16.96 -17.82 21.80
CA LEU A 73 17.05 -17.89 23.27
C LEU A 73 18.40 -17.37 23.78
#